data_AF-A0A7X0J7D5-F1
#
_entry.id   AF-A0A7X0J7D5-F1
#
_cell.length_a   1.000
_cell.length_b   1.000
_cell.length_c   1.000
_cell.angle_alpha   90.00
_cell.angle_beta   90.00
_cell.angle_gamma   90.00
#
_symmetry.space_group_name_H-M   'P 1'
#
loop_
_entity.id
_entity.type
_entity.pdbx_description
1 polymer ?
#
loop_
_entity_poly.entity_id
_entity_poly.type
_entity_poly.pdbx_seq_one_letter_code
_entity_poly.pdbx_strand_id
1 'polypeptide(L)' 'MEIKLDNRSLPADKQQIRFQVVIEELHGIWHEGTYIADEDIFRVDDDVWYDIWSEIVRWEPLN' A
#
# COMPACT_ATOMS: atom_id res chain seq x y z
N MET A 1 -5.90 -22.75 -1.97
CA MET A 1 -6.54 -22.00 -0.87
C MET A 1 -6.80 -20.61 -1.43
N GLU A 2 -8.04 -20.29 -1.75
CA GLU A 2 -8.40 -19.00 -2.34
C GLU A 2 -8.56 -18.00 -1.19
N ILE A 3 -7.57 -17.14 -0.98
CA ILE A 3 -7.66 -16.08 0.01
C ILE A 3 -8.62 -15.06 -0.59
N LYS A 4 -9.88 -15.08 -0.13
CA LYS A 4 -10.82 -14.00 -0.40
C LYS A 4 -10.32 -12.80 0.39
N LEU A 5 -9.57 -11.93 -0.28
CA LEU A 5 -9.25 -10.61 0.26
C LEU A 5 -10.59 -9.94 0.60
N ASP A 6 -10.74 -9.54 1.86
CA ASP A 6 -11.89 -8.77 2.27
C ASP A 6 -11.91 -7.51 1.40
N ASN A 7 -13.08 -6.97 1.04
CA ASN A 7 -13.18 -5.78 0.18
C ASN A 7 -12.56 -4.51 0.80
N ARG A 8 -11.99 -4.64 2.02
CA ARG A 8 -11.24 -3.61 2.75
C ARG A 8 -9.77 -3.98 2.98
N SER A 9 -9.30 -5.10 2.44
CA SER A 9 -7.91 -5.53 2.61
C SER A 9 -6.95 -4.67 1.81
N LEU A 10 -7.42 -4.06 0.71
CA LEU A 10 -6.65 -3.16 -0.14
C LEU A 10 -7.30 -1.77 -0.20
N PRO A 11 -6.50 -0.71 -0.44
CA PRO A 11 -7.04 0.62 -0.70
C PRO A 11 -7.93 0.64 -1.95
N ALA A 12 -8.79 1.65 -2.04
CA ALA A 12 -9.56 1.90 -3.25
C ALA A 12 -8.66 2.42 -4.39
N ASP A 13 -9.07 2.21 -5.64
CA ASP A 13 -8.34 2.74 -6.80
C ASP A 13 -8.16 4.27 -6.68
N LYS A 14 -6.93 4.73 -6.94
CA LYS A 14 -6.48 6.12 -6.84
C LYS A 14 -6.64 6.74 -5.45
N GLN A 15 -6.77 5.91 -4.41
CA GLN A 15 -6.83 6.39 -3.05
C GLN A 15 -5.45 6.89 -2.60
N GLN A 16 -5.44 8.09 -2.03
CA GLN A 16 -4.30 8.57 -1.26
C GLN A 16 -4.24 7.82 0.06
N ILE A 17 -3.08 7.24 0.34
CA ILE A 17 -2.84 6.47 1.55
C ILE A 17 -1.48 6.82 2.12
N ARG A 18 -1.30 6.44 3.39
CA ARG A 18 0.01 6.19 3.94
C ARG A 18 0.19 4.69 4.15
N PHE A 19 1.38 4.18 3.93
CA PHE A 19 1.70 2.77 4.13
C PHE A 19 3.07 2.57 4.77
N GLN A 20 3.30 1.40 5.37
CA GLN A 20 4.58 1.00 5.94
C GLN A 20 5.05 -0.29 5.29
N VAL A 21 6.35 -0.36 5.01
CA VAL A 21 6.99 -1.62 4.61
C VAL A 21 7.56 -2.39 5.82
N VAL A 22 7.67 -3.72 5.75
CA VAL A 22 8.08 -4.65 6.83
C VAL A 22 9.35 -4.16 7.51
N ILE A 23 10.37 -3.83 6.72
CA ILE A 23 11.69 -3.46 7.21
C ILE A 23 11.63 -2.16 8.02
N GLU A 24 10.71 -1.28 7.66
CA GLU A 24 10.57 0.07 8.20
C GLU A 24 9.49 0.19 9.28
N GLU A 25 8.61 -0.81 9.38
CA GLU A 25 7.62 -0.92 10.45
C GLU A 25 8.30 -0.88 11.83
N LEU A 26 9.43 -1.58 11.98
CA LEU A 26 10.24 -1.58 13.20
C LEU A 26 10.77 -0.19 13.57
N HIS A 27 10.86 0.71 12.59
CA HIS A 27 11.32 2.08 12.75
C HIS A 27 10.17 3.10 12.79
N GLY A 28 8.92 2.66 12.61
CA GLY A 28 7.75 3.54 12.58
C GLY A 28 7.72 4.50 11.38
N ILE A 29 8.45 4.19 10.30
CA ILE A 29 8.50 5.03 9.10
C ILE A 29 7.26 4.74 8.24
N TRP A 30 6.69 5.81 7.69
CA TRP A 30 5.53 5.76 6.80
C TRP A 30 5.89 6.44 5.48
N HIS A 31 5.38 5.87 4.39
CA HIS A 31 5.38 6.49 3.07
C HIS A 31 3.98 6.95 2.74
N GLU A 32 3.88 8.02 1.97
CA GLU A 32 2.60 8.52 1.46
C GLU A 32 2.59 8.35 -0.05
N GLY A 33 1.45 7.97 -0.59
CA GLY A 33 1.34 7.72 -2.01
C GLY A 33 -0.07 7.42 -2.46
N THR A 34 -0.20 7.29 -3.78
CA THR A 34 -1.46 6.91 -4.41
C THR A 34 -1.44 5.44 -4.78
N TYR A 35 -2.41 4.67 -4.29
CA TYR A 35 -2.61 3.29 -4.72
C TYR A 35 -3.32 3.24 -6.07
N ILE A 36 -2.81 2.45 -7.02
CA ILE A 36 -3.39 2.25 -8.34
C ILE A 36 -3.78 0.78 -8.48
N ALA A 37 -5.09 0.51 -8.44
CA ALA A 37 -5.60 -0.86 -8.31
C ALA A 37 -5.44 -1.68 -9.60
N ASP A 38 -5.52 -1.02 -10.77
CA ASP A 38 -5.36 -1.68 -12.07
C ASP A 38 -3.93 -2.22 -12.30
N GLU A 39 -2.95 -1.60 -11.66
CA GLU A 39 -1.52 -1.89 -11.81
C GLU A 39 -0.93 -2.59 -10.58
N ASP A 40 -1.66 -2.66 -9.46
CA ASP A 40 -1.20 -3.18 -8.16
C ASP A 40 0.10 -2.48 -7.70
N ILE A 41 0.10 -1.15 -7.75
CA ILE A 41 1.25 -0.31 -7.40
C ILE A 41 0.89 0.83 -6.45
N PHE A 42 1.91 1.34 -5.77
CA PHE A 42 1.90 2.60 -5.04
C PHE A 42 2.78 3.61 -5.78
N ARG A 43 2.22 4.77 -6.12
CA ARG A 43 2.98 5.92 -6.62
C ARG A 43 3.36 6.81 -5.46
N VAL A 44 4.66 6.89 -5.18
CA VAL A 44 5.26 7.70 -4.11
C VAL A 44 6.11 8.75 -4.80
N ASP A 45 5.68 10.02 -4.75
CA ASP A 45 6.30 11.12 -5.49
C ASP A 45 6.48 10.79 -7.00
N ASP A 46 7.73 10.64 -7.46
CA ASP A 46 8.11 10.29 -8.84
C ASP A 46 8.49 8.80 -9.00
N ASP A 47 8.43 8.01 -7.93
CA ASP A 47 8.79 6.59 -7.90
C ASP A 47 7.57 5.67 -7.92
N VAL A 48 7.76 4.47 -8.47
CA VAL A 48 6.75 3.40 -8.52
C VAL A 48 7.19 2.25 -7.63
N TRP A 49 6.39 1.97 -6.62
CA TRP A 49 6.60 0.88 -5.69
C TRP A 49 5.58 -0.20 -6.00
N TYR A 50 6.04 -1.37 -6.43
CA TYR A 50 5.15 -2.47 -6.77
C TYR A 50 4.62 -3.11 -5.49
N ASP A 51 3.33 -3.41 -5.45
CA ASP A 51 2.71 -4.15 -4.36
C ASP A 51 3.10 -5.63 -4.43
N ILE A 52 4.39 -5.98 -4.46
CA ILE A 52 4.80 -7.40 -4.50
C ILE A 52 4.68 -7.99 -3.08
N TRP A 53 3.45 -8.07 -2.56
CA TRP A 53 2.88 -9.04 -1.60
C TRP A 53 3.70 -9.39 -0.33
N SER A 54 4.75 -8.65 0.01
CA SER A 54 5.65 -9.03 1.09
C SER A 54 6.37 -7.88 1.77
N GLU A 55 6.36 -6.68 1.18
CA GLU A 55 6.96 -5.52 1.82
C GLU A 55 5.91 -4.68 2.53
N ILE A 56 4.72 -4.44 1.98
CA ILE A 56 3.75 -3.55 2.65
C ILE A 56 2.91 -4.33 3.67
N VAL A 57 3.06 -3.97 4.96
CA VAL A 57 2.37 -4.66 6.08
C VAL A 57 1.16 -3.91 6.59
N ARG A 58 1.11 -2.60 6.34
CA ARG A 58 0.08 -1.72 6.88
C ARG A 58 -0.16 -0.56 5.94
N TRP A 59 -1.41 -0.18 5.81
CA TRP A 59 -1.81 1.06 5.14
C TRP A 59 -3.00 1.70 5.83
N GLU A 60 -3.14 3.01 5.64
CA GLU A 60 -4.24 3.81 6.16
C GLU A 60 -4.64 4.89 5.13
N PRO A 61 -5.93 5.19 4.97
CA PRO A 61 -6.37 6.25 4.07
C PRO A 61 -5.95 7.63 4.58
N LEU A 62 -5.53 8.50 3.67
CA LEU A 62 -5.35 9.93 3.96
C LEU A 62 -6.68 10.66 3.70
N ASN A 63 -7.13 11.45 4.68
CA ASN A 63 -8.37 12.24 4.62
C ASN A 63 -8.27 13.42 3.66
#